data_AF-A0A439CR76-F1
#
_entry.id   AF-A0A439CR76-F1
#
_cell.length_a   1.000
_cell.length_b   1.000
_cell.length_c   1.000
_cell.angle_alpha   90.00
_cell.angle_beta   90.00
_cell.angle_gamma   90.00
#
_symmetry.space_group_name_H-M   'P 1'
#
loop_
_entity.id
_entity.type
_entity.pdbx_description
1 polymer ?
#
loop_
_entity_poly.entity_id
_entity_poly.type
_entity_poly.pdbx_seq_one_letter_code
_entity_poly.pdbx_strand_id
1 'polypeptide(L)'
;MSSSIRTTVHESLPYIDKEPTPAERSAVEALITHELSSSSPHSPPKHLPRGPGLHPPAPGRARKDEPPSASTPSDLIPPLSRAYATHTYLQGRQTHLQLLDAYGKNAWLVGNWQAEADLAALERDLAATKKEIDVVNIQRRRLQDEAGNELRGLEETWKKGVGRVLETEVATEALRQQVLEKQRAGGGINDYDSKSLFNTGKEGNPTERHPNLITALPVI
;
A
#
# COMPACT_ATOMS: atom_id res chain seq x y z
N MET A 1 11.94 -7.90 -22.91
CA MET A 1 12.17 -6.75 -22.01
C MET A 1 11.97 -7.26 -20.58
N SER A 2 13.06 -7.49 -19.85
CA SER A 2 12.97 -7.86 -18.43
C SER A 2 12.42 -6.69 -17.64
N SER A 3 11.17 -6.75 -17.19
CA SER A 3 10.68 -5.88 -16.12
C SER A 3 11.46 -6.22 -14.86
N SER A 4 12.49 -5.45 -14.58
CA SER A 4 13.12 -5.43 -13.27
C SER A 4 12.06 -4.92 -12.30
N ILE A 5 11.41 -5.82 -11.57
CA ILE A 5 10.66 -5.46 -10.36
C ILE A 5 11.73 -5.00 -9.38
N ARG A 6 12.07 -3.70 -9.42
CA ARG A 6 12.72 -3.08 -8.28
C ARG A 6 11.68 -3.12 -7.19
N THR A 7 11.87 -3.98 -6.21
CA THR A 7 11.15 -3.93 -4.94
C THR A 7 11.59 -2.63 -4.26
N THR A 8 11.03 -1.50 -4.68
CA THR A 8 11.17 -0.26 -3.95
C THR A 8 10.41 -0.47 -2.66
N VAL A 9 11.14 -0.82 -1.61
CA VAL A 9 10.61 -0.86 -0.25
C VAL A 9 10.30 0.60 0.08
N HIS A 10 9.05 1.00 -0.12
CA HIS A 10 8.55 2.27 0.38
C HIS A 10 8.42 2.09 1.89
N GLU A 11 9.32 2.70 2.66
CA GLU A 11 9.27 2.68 4.12
C GLU A 11 8.15 3.59 4.62
N SER A 12 6.91 3.16 4.47
CA SER A 12 5.80 3.63 5.28
C SER A 12 5.48 2.55 6.31
N LEU A 13 5.27 2.95 7.56
CA LEU A 13 5.01 2.06 8.69
C LEU A 13 3.58 2.26 9.21
N PRO A 14 2.52 1.81 8.47
CA PRO A 14 1.13 2.03 8.84
C PRO A 14 0.71 1.70 10.28
N TYR A 15 1.42 0.78 10.96
CA TYR A 15 1.10 0.41 12.34
C TYR A 15 1.74 1.34 13.39
N ILE A 16 2.74 2.14 13.02
CA ILE A 16 3.45 3.07 13.90
C ILE A 16 3.17 4.52 13.52
N ASP A 17 3.15 4.82 12.22
CA ASP A 17 2.92 6.14 11.69
C ASP A 17 1.54 6.65 12.11
N LYS A 18 1.49 7.91 12.54
CA LYS A 18 0.22 8.56 12.87
C LYS A 18 -0.59 8.70 11.59
N GLU A 19 -1.90 8.48 11.68
CA GLU A 19 -2.77 8.71 10.54
C GLU A 19 -2.67 10.17 10.07
N PRO A 20 -2.42 10.41 8.76
CA PRO A 20 -2.30 11.76 8.25
C PRO A 20 -3.63 12.48 8.38
N THR A 21 -3.58 13.73 8.81
CA THR A 21 -4.73 14.62 8.93
C THR A 21 -5.36 14.90 7.56
N PRO A 22 -6.65 15.27 7.49
CA PRO A 22 -7.29 15.60 6.21
C PRO A 22 -6.56 16.71 5.43
N ALA A 23 -5.98 17.69 6.13
CA ALA A 23 -5.19 18.75 5.52
C ALA A 23 -3.91 18.22 4.87
N GLU A 24 -3.14 17.37 5.57
CA GLU A 24 -1.95 16.72 5.02
C GLU A 24 -2.29 15.84 3.81
N ARG A 25 -3.40 15.09 3.86
CA ARG A 25 -3.88 14.30 2.72
C ARG A 25 -4.16 15.19 1.50
N SER A 26 -4.87 16.30 1.69
CA SER A 26 -5.17 17.24 0.60
C SER A 26 -3.90 17.86 -0.01
N ALA A 27 -2.90 18.16 0.82
CA ALA A 27 -1.61 18.68 0.35
C ALA A 27 -0.84 17.63 -0.46
N VAL A 28 -0.82 16.37 0.00
CA VAL A 28 -0.20 15.25 -0.72
C VAL A 28 -0.92 14.99 -2.05
N GLU A 29 -2.25 15.00 -2.08
CA GLU A 29 -3.04 14.86 -3.32
C GLU A 29 -2.74 15.98 -4.32
N ALA A 30 -2.58 17.22 -3.86
CA ALA A 30 -2.20 18.34 -4.72
C ALA A 30 -0.82 18.15 -5.36
N LEU A 31 0.15 17.61 -4.62
CA LEU A 31 1.48 17.28 -5.16
C LEU A 31 1.41 16.11 -6.15
N ILE A 32 0.62 15.07 -5.85
CA ILE A 32 0.43 13.93 -6.76
C ILE A 32 -0.20 14.38 -8.08
N THR A 33 -1.22 15.25 -8.03
CA THR A 33 -1.86 15.78 -9.26
C THR A 33 -0.91 16.65 -10.09
N HIS A 34 -0.02 17.41 -9.44
CA HIS A 34 1.04 18.14 -10.11
C HIS A 34 1.99 17.20 -10.87
N GLU A 35 2.48 16.14 -10.23
CA GLU A 35 3.38 15.16 -10.87
C GLU A 35 2.69 14.28 -11.93
N LEU A 36 1.40 13.99 -11.75
CA LEU A 36 0.61 13.32 -12.80
C LEU A 36 0.45 14.18 -14.04
N SER A 37 0.42 15.52 -13.89
CA SER A 37 0.32 16.44 -15.01
C SER A 37 1.64 16.56 -15.81
N SER A 38 2.78 16.27 -15.17
CA SER A 38 4.10 16.24 -15.82
C SER A 38 4.43 14.89 -16.47
N SER A 39 3.70 13.83 -16.12
CA SER A 39 3.89 12.47 -16.62
C SER A 39 2.89 12.12 -17.74
N SER A 40 3.37 11.48 -18.82
CA SER A 40 2.48 11.04 -19.91
C SER A 40 1.65 9.83 -19.47
N PRO A 41 0.32 9.83 -19.66
CA PRO A 41 -0.52 8.75 -19.17
C PRO A 41 -0.24 7.43 -19.90
N HIS A 42 0.07 6.38 -19.14
CA HIS A 42 0.05 5.01 -19.64
C HIS A 42 -1.39 4.66 -20.06
N SER A 43 -1.60 4.32 -21.33
CA SER A 43 -2.92 3.93 -21.82
C SER A 43 -3.39 2.66 -21.10
N PRO A 44 -4.57 2.66 -20.45
CA PRO A 44 -5.09 1.46 -19.83
C PRO A 44 -5.32 0.36 -20.89
N PRO A 45 -5.26 -0.93 -20.50
CA PRO A 45 -5.57 -2.02 -21.40
C PRO A 45 -6.99 -1.81 -21.98
N LYS A 46 -7.10 -1.79 -23.31
CA LYS A 46 -8.39 -1.65 -24.01
C LYS A 46 -9.29 -2.83 -23.62
N HIS A 47 -10.26 -2.58 -22.74
CA HIS A 47 -11.37 -3.50 -22.56
C HIS A 47 -12.15 -3.58 -23.87
N LEU A 48 -12.21 -4.78 -24.47
CA LEU A 48 -13.07 -4.97 -25.64
C LEU A 48 -14.52 -4.62 -25.24
N PRO A 49 -15.26 -3.86 -26.06
CA PRO A 49 -16.64 -3.55 -25.77
C PRO A 49 -17.42 -4.87 -25.68
N ARG A 50 -18.07 -5.08 -24.53
CA ARG A 50 -19.06 -6.13 -24.35
C ARG A 50 -20.11 -5.92 -25.46
N GLY A 51 -20.28 -6.93 -26.33
CA GLY A 51 -21.14 -6.82 -27.51
C GLY A 51 -22.56 -6.36 -27.14
N PRO A 52 -23.27 -5.71 -28.08
CA PRO A 52 -24.62 -5.21 -27.82
C PRO A 52 -25.51 -6.34 -27.33
N GLY A 53 -26.22 -6.10 -26.22
CA GLY A 53 -27.20 -6.99 -25.65
C GLY A 53 -28.38 -7.19 -26.60
N LEU A 54 -28.20 -8.01 -27.62
CA LEU A 54 -29.28 -8.53 -28.45
C LEU A 54 -30.00 -9.60 -27.62
N HIS A 55 -30.86 -9.17 -26.70
CA HIS A 55 -31.92 -10.07 -26.26
C HIS A 55 -32.86 -10.21 -27.47
N PRO A 56 -32.96 -11.39 -28.12
CA PRO A 56 -33.92 -11.57 -29.20
C PRO A 56 -35.31 -11.22 -28.64
N PRO A 57 -36.19 -10.58 -29.43
CA PRO A 57 -37.56 -10.36 -28.98
C PRO A 57 -38.14 -11.72 -28.62
N ALA A 58 -38.49 -11.89 -27.34
CA ALA A 58 -39.16 -13.11 -26.90
C ALA A 58 -40.39 -13.29 -27.78
N PRO A 59 -40.65 -14.51 -28.31
CA PRO A 59 -41.82 -14.75 -29.14
C PRO A 59 -43.05 -14.24 -28.37
N GLY A 60 -43.74 -13.27 -28.98
CA GLY A 60 -44.86 -12.57 -28.35
C GLY A 60 -45.84 -13.57 -27.75
N ARG A 61 -46.12 -13.38 -26.47
CA ARG A 61 -47.13 -14.05 -25.65
C ARG A 61 -48.24 -14.66 -26.51
N ALA A 62 -48.42 -15.98 -26.44
CA ALA A 62 -49.47 -16.72 -27.13
C ALA A 62 -50.78 -15.93 -27.08
N ARG A 63 -51.10 -15.31 -28.23
CA ARG A 63 -52.25 -14.43 -28.40
C ARG A 63 -53.48 -15.28 -28.17
N LYS A 64 -54.49 -14.75 -27.46
CA LYS A 64 -55.81 -15.37 -27.43
C LYS A 64 -56.33 -15.34 -28.87
N ASP A 65 -56.16 -16.44 -29.59
CA ASP A 65 -56.64 -16.58 -30.95
C ASP A 65 -58.16 -16.77 -30.89
N GLU A 66 -58.90 -15.75 -31.33
CA GLU A 66 -60.31 -15.86 -31.67
C GLU A 66 -60.45 -16.77 -32.90
N PRO A 67 -61.45 -17.67 -32.98
CA PRO A 67 -61.61 -18.55 -34.13
C PRO A 67 -61.74 -17.75 -35.43
N PRO A 68 -60.98 -18.07 -36.49
CA PRO A 68 -60.98 -17.30 -37.72
C PRO A 68 -62.34 -17.44 -38.43
N SER A 69 -62.96 -16.32 -38.79
CA SER A 69 -64.09 -16.30 -39.72
C SER A 69 -63.55 -16.51 -41.15
N ALA A 70 -63.32 -17.77 -41.51
CA ALA A 70 -62.71 -18.15 -42.78
C ALA A 70 -63.75 -18.20 -43.90
N SER A 71 -63.51 -17.45 -44.99
CA SER A 71 -64.41 -17.40 -46.15
C SER A 71 -63.82 -18.11 -47.38
N THR A 72 -62.50 -18.31 -47.43
CA THR A 72 -61.80 -19.00 -48.54
C THR A 72 -60.85 -20.10 -48.03
N PRO A 73 -60.55 -21.14 -48.83
CA PRO A 73 -59.69 -22.25 -48.40
C PRO A 73 -58.23 -21.83 -48.14
N SER A 74 -57.73 -20.75 -48.74
CA SER A 74 -56.39 -20.19 -48.46
C SER A 74 -56.26 -19.61 -47.06
N ASP A 75 -57.37 -19.09 -46.49
CA ASP A 75 -57.38 -18.49 -45.15
C ASP A 75 -57.20 -19.53 -44.03
N LEU A 76 -57.36 -20.83 -44.36
CA LEU A 76 -57.25 -21.96 -43.43
C LEU A 76 -55.81 -22.47 -43.24
N ILE A 77 -54.88 -22.13 -44.13
CA ILE A 77 -53.50 -22.64 -44.07
C ILE A 77 -52.72 -22.07 -42.86
N PRO A 78 -52.74 -20.75 -42.58
CA PRO A 78 -52.11 -20.20 -41.38
C PRO A 78 -52.65 -20.75 -40.04
N PRO A 79 -53.98 -20.87 -39.81
CA PRO A 79 -54.50 -21.45 -38.56
C PRO A 79 -54.23 -22.95 -38.45
N LEU A 80 -54.25 -23.72 -39.55
CA LEU A 80 -53.91 -25.15 -39.53
C LEU A 80 -52.44 -25.37 -39.17
N SER A 81 -51.52 -24.65 -39.81
CA SER A 81 -50.08 -24.73 -39.48
C SER A 81 -49.81 -24.37 -38.03
N ARG A 82 -50.50 -23.35 -37.50
CA ARG A 82 -50.45 -22.99 -36.08
C ARG A 82 -51.01 -24.10 -35.19
N ALA A 83 -52.15 -24.70 -35.53
CA ALA A 83 -52.74 -25.79 -34.76
C ALA A 83 -51.83 -27.02 -34.70
N TYR A 84 -51.14 -27.36 -35.79
CA TYR A 84 -50.14 -28.43 -35.78
C TYR A 84 -48.91 -28.07 -34.94
N ALA A 85 -48.43 -26.82 -35.02
CA ALA A 85 -47.33 -26.34 -34.20
C ALA A 85 -47.68 -26.34 -32.70
N THR A 86 -48.90 -25.95 -32.32
CA THR A 86 -49.34 -25.98 -30.93
C THR A 86 -49.58 -27.41 -30.44
N HIS A 87 -50.16 -28.28 -31.27
CA HIS A 87 -50.37 -29.69 -30.93
C HIS A 87 -49.05 -30.39 -30.63
N THR A 88 -48.05 -30.26 -31.52
CA THR A 88 -46.72 -30.85 -31.33
C THR A 88 -45.99 -30.29 -30.10
N TYR A 89 -46.08 -28.98 -29.86
CA TYR A 89 -45.55 -28.36 -28.63
C TYR A 89 -46.23 -28.89 -27.36
N LEU A 90 -47.57 -28.99 -27.34
CA LEU A 90 -48.32 -29.48 -26.18
C LEU A 90 -48.04 -30.96 -25.91
N GLN A 91 -47.91 -31.77 -26.96
CA GLN A 91 -47.50 -33.17 -26.85
C GLN A 91 -46.10 -33.28 -26.23
N GLY A 92 -45.13 -32.49 -26.71
CA GLY A 92 -43.80 -32.42 -26.11
C GLY A 92 -43.83 -31.95 -24.65
N ARG A 93 -44.61 -30.91 -24.34
CA ARG A 93 -44.78 -30.39 -22.98
C ARG A 93 -45.39 -31.43 -22.04
N GLN A 94 -46.35 -32.23 -22.49
CA GLN A 94 -46.92 -33.32 -21.69
C GLN A 94 -45.83 -34.32 -21.29
N THR A 95 -44.99 -34.75 -22.25
CA THR A 95 -43.88 -35.68 -21.95
C THR A 95 -42.86 -35.06 -20.98
N HIS A 96 -42.53 -33.78 -21.14
CA HIS A 96 -41.61 -33.08 -20.22
C HIS A 96 -42.22 -32.95 -18.81
N LEU A 97 -43.50 -32.62 -18.69
CA LEU A 97 -44.18 -32.56 -17.38
C LEU A 97 -44.22 -33.93 -16.70
N GLN A 98 -44.40 -35.02 -17.46
CA GLN A 98 -44.33 -36.38 -16.91
C GLN A 98 -42.94 -36.70 -16.35
N LEU A 99 -41.88 -36.31 -17.06
CA LEU A 99 -40.50 -36.48 -16.56
C LEU A 99 -40.22 -35.60 -15.35
N LEU A 100 -40.72 -34.37 -15.34
CA LEU A 100 -40.56 -33.44 -14.22
C LEU A 100 -41.31 -33.93 -12.97
N ASP A 101 -42.51 -34.48 -13.13
CA ASP A 101 -43.29 -35.04 -12.01
C ASP A 101 -42.58 -36.28 -11.42
N ALA A 102 -42.04 -37.15 -12.28
CA ALA A 102 -41.34 -38.35 -11.86
C ALA A 102 -39.96 -38.08 -11.20
N TYR A 103 -39.17 -37.15 -11.75
CA TYR A 103 -37.76 -36.97 -11.37
C TYR A 103 -37.38 -35.57 -10.87
N GLY A 104 -38.26 -34.59 -10.99
CA GLY A 104 -37.97 -33.19 -10.70
C GLY A 104 -37.54 -32.96 -9.25
N LYS A 105 -38.20 -33.64 -8.29
CA LYS A 105 -37.82 -33.56 -6.88
C LYS A 105 -36.39 -34.08 -6.65
N ASN A 106 -36.03 -35.21 -7.25
CA ASN A 106 -34.71 -35.82 -7.09
C ASN A 106 -33.63 -34.95 -7.76
N ALA A 107 -33.90 -34.44 -8.97
CA ALA A 107 -33.00 -33.54 -9.66
C ALA A 107 -32.75 -32.24 -8.88
N TRP A 108 -33.80 -31.68 -8.26
CA TRP A 108 -33.68 -30.50 -7.43
C TRP A 108 -32.83 -30.75 -6.17
N LEU A 109 -33.05 -31.88 -5.48
CA LEU A 109 -32.26 -32.23 -4.29
C LEU A 109 -30.77 -32.44 -4.61
N VAL A 110 -30.45 -33.09 -5.73
CA VAL A 110 -29.06 -33.26 -6.18
C VAL A 110 -28.43 -31.90 -6.51
N GLY A 111 -29.16 -31.04 -7.21
CA GLY A 111 -28.71 -29.67 -7.49
C GLY A 111 -28.48 -28.86 -6.22
N ASN A 112 -29.37 -28.98 -5.23
CA ASN A 112 -29.21 -28.33 -3.93
C ASN A 112 -27.97 -28.84 -3.18
N TRP A 113 -27.76 -30.16 -3.13
CA TRP A 113 -26.56 -30.74 -2.52
C TRP A 113 -25.27 -30.24 -3.19
N GLN A 114 -25.27 -30.15 -4.52
CA GLN A 114 -24.13 -29.61 -5.26
C GLN A 114 -23.87 -28.13 -4.91
N ALA A 115 -24.94 -27.32 -4.86
CA ALA A 115 -24.82 -25.91 -4.49
C ALA A 115 -24.34 -25.72 -3.03
N GLU A 116 -24.78 -26.56 -2.11
CA GLU A 116 -24.30 -26.58 -0.72
C GLU A 116 -22.82 -26.98 -0.63
N ALA A 117 -22.39 -27.96 -1.43
CA ALA A 117 -20.98 -28.36 -1.50
C ALA A 117 -20.09 -27.23 -2.06
N ASP A 118 -20.55 -26.54 -3.10
CA ASP A 118 -19.86 -25.38 -3.68
C ASP A 118 -19.77 -24.22 -2.67
N LEU A 119 -20.86 -23.94 -1.95
CA LEU A 119 -20.87 -22.93 -0.88
C LEU A 119 -19.85 -23.29 0.21
N ALA A 120 -19.86 -24.52 0.69
CA ALA A 120 -18.91 -24.98 1.71
C ALA A 120 -17.45 -24.95 1.22
N ALA A 121 -17.21 -25.11 -0.08
CA ALA A 121 -15.89 -24.91 -0.69
C ALA A 121 -15.45 -23.45 -0.63
N LEU A 122 -16.31 -22.53 -1.09
CA LEU A 122 -16.03 -21.10 -1.07
C LEU A 122 -15.83 -20.55 0.35
N GLU A 123 -16.62 -21.02 1.33
CA GLU A 123 -16.46 -20.63 2.73
C GLU A 123 -15.11 -21.08 3.31
N ARG A 124 -14.64 -22.27 2.93
CA ARG A 124 -13.33 -22.77 3.33
C ARG A 124 -12.20 -21.94 2.74
N ASP A 125 -12.28 -21.62 1.46
CA ASP A 125 -11.26 -20.81 0.77
C ASP A 125 -11.22 -19.39 1.35
N LEU A 126 -12.38 -18.82 1.66
CA LEU A 126 -12.50 -17.55 2.37
C LEU A 126 -11.84 -17.62 3.75
N ALA A 127 -12.14 -18.67 4.54
CA ALA A 127 -11.53 -18.84 5.85
C ALA A 127 -10.01 -19.04 5.78
N ALA A 128 -9.51 -19.75 4.77
CA ALA A 128 -8.08 -19.96 4.54
C ALA A 128 -7.38 -18.64 4.19
N THR A 129 -7.90 -17.91 3.20
CA THR A 129 -7.35 -16.61 2.77
C THR A 129 -7.36 -15.58 3.90
N LYS A 130 -8.41 -15.54 4.74
CA LYS A 130 -8.43 -14.69 5.94
C LYS A 130 -7.30 -15.04 6.92
N LYS A 131 -7.08 -16.33 7.19
CA LYS A 131 -5.98 -16.76 8.06
C LYS A 131 -4.61 -16.37 7.48
N GLU A 132 -4.42 -16.51 6.18
CA GLU A 132 -3.19 -16.08 5.50
C GLU A 132 -2.97 -14.57 5.64
N ILE A 133 -4.01 -13.77 5.44
CA ILE A 133 -3.99 -12.32 5.66
C ILE A 133 -3.62 -12.00 7.11
N ASP A 134 -4.22 -12.67 8.08
CA ASP A 134 -3.95 -12.45 9.50
C ASP A 134 -2.49 -12.76 9.86
N VAL A 135 -1.95 -13.87 9.34
CA VAL A 135 -0.54 -14.22 9.53
C VAL A 135 0.38 -13.14 8.97
N VAL A 136 0.13 -12.66 7.74
CA VAL A 136 0.92 -11.59 7.12
C VAL A 136 0.80 -10.28 7.89
N ASN A 137 -0.39 -9.93 8.37
CA ASN A 137 -0.61 -8.71 9.15
C ASN A 137 0.08 -8.75 10.50
N ILE A 138 0.05 -9.89 11.21
CA ILE A 138 0.76 -10.07 12.47
C ILE A 138 2.27 -9.95 12.25
N GLN A 139 2.80 -10.60 11.22
CA GLN A 139 4.22 -10.51 10.87
C GLN A 139 4.61 -9.07 10.52
N ARG A 140 3.82 -8.38 9.69
CA ARG A 140 4.05 -6.98 9.33
C ARG A 140 4.05 -6.09 10.56
N ARG A 141 3.07 -6.24 11.45
CA ARG A 141 2.99 -5.45 12.67
C ARG A 141 4.21 -5.65 13.55
N ARG A 142 4.64 -6.89 13.77
CA ARG A 142 5.83 -7.19 14.57
C ARG A 142 7.09 -6.53 14.00
N LEU A 143 7.33 -6.67 12.69
CA LEU A 143 8.49 -6.08 12.02
C LEU A 143 8.47 -4.55 12.11
N GLN A 144 7.29 -3.95 11.94
CA GLN A 144 7.14 -2.52 12.10
C GLN A 144 7.44 -2.12 13.55
N ASP A 145 6.78 -2.72 14.55
CA ASP A 145 6.99 -2.40 15.97
C ASP A 145 8.48 -2.46 16.38
N GLU A 146 9.24 -3.45 15.86
CA GLU A 146 10.69 -3.56 16.04
C GLU A 146 11.43 -2.35 15.44
N ALA A 147 11.21 -2.05 14.16
CA ALA A 147 11.79 -0.89 13.49
C ALA A 147 11.40 0.44 14.17
N GLY A 148 10.16 0.56 14.67
CA GLY A 148 9.71 1.76 15.38
C GLY A 148 10.42 1.99 16.71
N ASN A 149 10.76 0.92 17.42
CA ASN A 149 11.56 1.02 18.63
C ASN A 149 13.00 1.44 18.33
N GLU A 150 13.59 0.89 17.26
CA GLU A 150 14.92 1.30 16.78
C GLU A 150 14.95 2.77 16.36
N LEU A 151 13.97 3.21 15.54
CA LEU A 151 13.84 4.59 15.10
C LEU A 151 13.74 5.56 16.28
N ARG A 152 12.97 5.22 17.32
CA ARG A 152 12.86 6.04 18.53
C ARG A 152 14.19 6.13 19.28
N GLY A 153 14.91 5.01 19.41
CA GLY A 153 16.23 4.99 20.05
C GLY A 153 17.27 5.82 19.28
N LEU A 154 17.25 5.74 17.95
CA LEU A 154 18.08 6.57 17.07
C LEU A 154 17.71 8.05 17.17
N GLU A 155 16.42 8.39 17.19
CA GLU A 155 15.95 9.76 17.35
C GLU A 155 16.37 10.36 18.69
N GLU A 156 16.24 9.62 19.79
CA GLU A 156 16.70 10.06 21.11
C GLU A 156 18.22 10.25 21.17
N THR A 157 18.98 9.31 20.61
CA THR A 157 20.44 9.39 20.56
C THR A 157 20.89 10.57 19.71
N TRP A 158 20.23 10.80 18.57
CA TRP A 158 20.45 11.95 17.71
C TRP A 158 20.13 13.26 18.43
N LYS A 159 18.97 13.37 19.09
CA LYS A 159 18.60 14.56 19.90
C LYS A 159 19.62 14.84 21.00
N LYS A 160 20.09 13.82 21.72
CA LYS A 160 21.15 13.94 22.74
C LYS A 160 22.47 14.39 22.11
N GLY A 161 22.84 13.84 20.95
CA GLY A 161 24.04 14.22 20.21
C GLY A 161 24.02 15.69 19.80
N VAL A 162 22.92 16.15 19.18
CA VAL A 162 22.70 17.56 18.82
C VAL A 162 22.71 18.46 20.06
N GLY A 163 22.03 18.04 21.14
CA GLY A 163 22.03 18.78 22.40
C GLY A 163 23.43 18.98 22.97
N ARG A 164 24.26 17.93 22.98
CA ARG A 164 25.66 18.03 23.43
C ARG A 164 26.49 18.97 22.57
N VAL A 165 26.31 18.95 21.25
CA VAL A 165 27.01 19.89 20.35
C VAL A 165 26.63 21.33 20.69
N LEU A 166 25.33 21.61 20.83
CA LEU A 166 24.85 22.95 21.21
C LEU A 166 25.36 23.39 22.59
N GLU A 167 25.37 22.50 23.58
CA GLU A 167 25.95 22.76 24.91
C GLU A 167 27.43 23.10 24.83
N THR A 168 28.20 22.37 24.00
CA THR A 168 29.63 22.67 23.80
C THR A 168 29.83 23.99 23.07
N GLU A 169 29.02 24.31 22.05
CA GLU A 169 29.09 25.59 21.34
C GLU A 169 28.82 26.75 22.30
N VAL A 170 27.75 26.67 23.10
CA VAL A 170 27.42 27.67 24.11
C VAL A 170 28.54 27.80 25.16
N ALA A 171 29.10 26.69 25.65
CA ALA A 171 30.21 26.72 26.61
C ALA A 171 31.47 27.37 26.01
N THR A 172 31.78 27.10 24.73
CA THR A 172 32.92 27.74 24.05
C THR A 172 32.71 29.24 23.85
N GLU A 173 31.49 29.67 23.51
CA GLU A 173 31.15 31.09 23.40
C GLU A 173 31.21 31.80 24.76
N ALA A 174 30.69 31.18 25.82
CA ALA A 174 30.81 31.71 27.18
C ALA A 174 32.28 31.85 27.62
N LEU A 175 33.12 30.86 27.31
CA LEU A 175 34.55 30.91 27.58
C LEU A 175 35.24 32.04 26.81
N ARG A 176 34.89 32.26 25.53
CA ARG A 176 35.40 33.39 24.73
C ARG A 176 35.05 34.74 25.36
N GLN A 177 33.82 34.91 25.84
CA GLN A 177 33.39 36.14 26.52
C GLN A 177 34.18 36.37 27.81
N GLN A 178 34.38 35.35 28.63
CA GLN A 178 35.19 35.45 29.85
C GLN A 178 36.66 35.82 29.55
N VAL A 179 37.24 35.29 28.47
CA VAL A 179 38.61 35.65 28.05
C VAL A 179 38.68 37.13 27.64
N LEU A 180 37.71 37.61 26.86
CA LEU A 180 37.64 39.03 26.49
C LEU A 180 37.45 39.95 27.70
N GLU A 181 36.62 39.54 28.66
CA GLU A 181 36.42 40.29 29.90
C GLU A 181 37.69 40.33 30.77
N LYS A 182 38.40 39.19 30.89
CA LYS A 182 39.70 39.15 31.56
C LYS A 182 40.77 39.96 30.83
N GLN A 183 40.77 40.02 29.51
CA GLN A 183 41.67 40.90 28.75
C GLN A 183 41.33 42.37 28.98
N ARG A 184 40.04 42.71 29.11
CA ARG A 184 39.60 44.07 29.47
C ARG A 184 39.95 44.45 30.91
N ALA A 185 39.80 43.53 31.86
CA ALA A 185 40.13 43.74 33.27
C ALA A 185 41.64 43.65 33.58
N GLY A 186 42.37 42.81 32.83
CA GLY A 186 43.81 42.60 32.92
C GLY A 186 44.64 43.61 32.10
N GLY A 187 44.00 44.45 31.29
CA GLY A 187 44.62 45.57 30.57
C GLY A 187 45.17 46.70 31.46
N GLY A 188 45.31 46.48 32.77
CA GLY A 188 45.86 47.44 33.73
C GLY A 188 46.94 46.88 34.67
N ILE A 189 47.40 45.63 34.51
CA ILE A 189 48.39 45.05 35.43
C ILE A 189 49.61 44.50 34.66
N ASN A 190 50.69 45.26 34.82
CA ASN A 190 52.12 44.92 34.72
C ASN A 190 52.90 45.23 33.43
N ASP A 191 53.20 46.53 33.30
CA ASP A 191 54.43 47.09 32.70
C ASP A 191 55.61 47.14 33.71
N TYR A 192 55.66 46.31 34.76
CA TYR A 192 56.77 46.36 35.73
C TYR A 192 56.98 45.04 36.47
N ASP A 193 57.46 43.96 35.84
CA ASP A 193 58.35 43.00 36.55
C ASP A 193 59.04 41.98 35.62
N SER A 194 60.08 42.39 34.89
CA SER A 194 60.89 41.44 34.08
C SER A 194 62.40 41.60 34.24
N LYS A 195 62.88 42.28 35.30
CA LYS A 195 64.32 42.51 35.52
C LYS A 195 64.92 41.98 36.81
N SER A 196 64.17 41.30 37.66
CA SER A 196 64.73 40.66 38.84
C SER A 196 64.39 39.18 38.81
N LEU A 197 65.27 38.37 38.24
CA LEU A 197 65.67 37.06 38.78
C LEU A 197 66.80 36.47 37.92
N PHE A 198 67.99 36.89 38.33
CA PHE A 198 69.29 36.22 38.23
C PHE A 198 69.35 34.84 37.56
N ASN A 199 70.05 34.86 36.41
CA ASN A 199 71.15 33.98 36.04
C ASN A 199 71.91 33.32 37.22
N THR A 200 71.85 31.98 37.31
CA THR A 200 72.94 31.02 37.63
C THR A 200 72.35 29.62 37.35
N GLY A 201 72.91 28.65 36.65
CA GLY A 201 74.13 28.46 35.91
C GLY A 201 74.19 26.96 35.52
N LYS A 202 74.89 26.67 34.42
CA LYS A 202 75.46 25.36 34.01
C LYS A 202 74.59 24.27 33.36
N GLU A 203 74.80 24.17 32.05
CA GLU A 203 75.32 23.01 31.28
C GLU A 203 74.60 21.64 31.35
N GLY A 204 74.13 21.18 30.17
CA GLY A 204 73.76 19.80 29.90
C GLY A 204 73.16 19.62 28.49
N ASN A 205 73.96 19.09 27.57
CA ASN A 205 73.84 19.02 26.10
C ASN A 205 72.63 18.18 25.56
N PRO A 206 72.26 18.30 24.25
CA PRO A 206 71.00 17.86 23.66
C PRO A 206 71.08 16.53 22.89
N THR A 207 69.92 15.94 22.63
CA THR A 207 69.61 14.88 21.64
C THR A 207 68.11 14.62 21.79
N GLU A 208 67.24 14.44 20.81
CA GLU A 208 67.26 14.50 19.35
C GLU A 208 65.77 14.45 18.91
N ARG A 209 65.44 15.17 17.83
CA ARG A 209 64.46 14.80 16.77
C ARG A 209 63.00 14.45 17.15
N HIS A 210 62.09 15.35 16.77
CA HIS A 210 60.81 15.01 16.11
C HIS A 210 61.08 14.41 14.70
N PRO A 211 60.11 13.83 13.93
CA PRO A 211 58.64 13.89 14.07
C PRO A 211 57.87 12.58 13.72
N ASN A 212 56.54 12.64 13.84
CA ASN A 212 55.50 12.11 12.92
C ASN A 212 54.48 11.05 13.39
N LEU A 213 53.21 11.45 13.18
CA LEU A 213 52.09 10.74 12.54
C LEU A 213 51.27 9.68 13.33
N ILE A 214 50.05 10.11 13.68
CA ILE A 214 48.75 9.55 13.23
C ILE A 214 48.70 8.03 12.95
N THR A 215 47.92 7.30 13.76
CA THR A 215 47.06 6.16 13.39
C THR A 215 46.33 5.72 14.68
N ALA A 216 45.01 5.80 14.82
CA ALA A 216 43.94 4.96 14.28
C ALA A 216 43.16 4.35 15.46
N LEU A 217 41.85 4.61 15.47
CA LEU A 217 40.83 3.95 16.30
C LEU A 217 40.79 2.44 16.02
N PRO A 218 40.31 1.63 16.98
CA PRO A 218 39.53 0.45 16.63
C PRO A 218 38.08 0.63 17.08
N VAL A 219 37.21 0.37 16.11
CA VAL A 219 35.79 0.04 16.24
C VAL A 219 35.68 -1.34 16.87
N ILE A 220 34.91 -1.46 17.96
CA ILE A 220 33.97 -2.56 18.23
C ILE A 220 32.71 -1.93 18.83
#